data_AF-A0A0K8WGX2-F1
#
_entry.id   AF-A0A0K8WGX2-F1
#
_cell.length_a   1.000
_cell.length_b   1.000
_cell.length_c   1.000
_cell.angle_alpha   90.00
_cell.angle_beta   90.00
_cell.angle_gamma   90.00
#
_symmetry.space_group_name_H-M   'P 1'
#
loop_
_entity.id
_entity.type
_entity.pdbx_description
1 polymer ?
#
loop_
_entity_poly.entity_id
_entity_poly.type
_entity_poly.pdbx_seq_one_letter_code
_entity_poly.pdbx_strand_id
1 'polypeptide(L)'
;MIALLLFLLLGTLLFWFIKHQYSYWNRRNFPCDPDTNIPCGCLTSVVRHEKSMGVALYDAYVKAKSPFVGIYLLFRPAVMIRDAELARQILIQDFTSFHDRGVYVDEKRDRMSCNLFSLRGQSWRTLRQKLTPTFSSSKLKAMFHTSDDIGDKMVEHLNRILPDEGRAEVDIKEILVTYAIDIIGSVIFGLDINSFEDPKNKFRCLVHQARRNNLINANIGMLIFLCPS
;
A
#
# COMPACT_ATOMS: atom_id res chain seq x y z
N MET A 1 -35.44 13.63 27.91
CA MET A 1 -35.94 14.43 26.76
C MET A 1 -34.80 15.13 26.00
N ILE A 2 -33.96 15.94 26.65
CA ILE A 2 -32.83 16.65 25.99
C ILE A 2 -31.84 15.69 25.33
N ALA A 3 -31.44 14.60 25.99
CA ALA A 3 -30.53 13.62 25.40
C ALA A 3 -31.09 12.94 24.13
N LEU A 4 -32.39 12.67 24.09
CA LEU A 4 -33.06 12.10 22.91
C LEU A 4 -33.09 13.10 21.74
N LEU A 5 -33.34 14.38 22.03
CA LEU A 5 -33.30 15.46 21.03
C LEU A 5 -31.88 15.65 20.47
N LEU A 6 -30.86 15.61 21.33
CA LEU A 6 -29.46 15.68 20.90
C LEU A 6 -29.06 14.48 20.03
N PHE A 7 -29.51 13.27 20.38
CA PHE A 7 -29.26 12.08 19.58
C PHE A 7 -29.94 12.14 18.20
N LEU A 8 -31.20 12.60 18.14
CA LEU A 8 -31.93 12.82 16.89
C LEU A 8 -31.27 13.90 16.03
N LEU A 9 -30.84 15.01 16.62
CA LEU A 9 -30.11 16.07 15.92
C LEU A 9 -28.78 15.53 15.36
N LEU A 10 -28.01 14.79 16.16
CA LEU A 10 -26.76 14.18 15.72
C LEU A 10 -26.99 13.19 14.57
N GLY A 11 -28.03 12.35 14.67
CA GLY A 11 -28.38 11.39 13.63
C GLY A 11 -28.80 12.06 12.31
N THR A 12 -29.60 13.13 12.38
CA THR A 12 -30.02 13.88 11.18
C THR A 12 -28.85 14.62 10.53
N LEU A 13 -27.98 15.26 11.33
CA LEU A 13 -26.74 15.88 10.85
C LEU A 13 -25.80 14.87 10.21
N LEU A 14 -25.62 13.69 10.83
CA LEU A 14 -24.79 12.62 10.30
C LEU A 14 -25.35 12.09 8.97
N PHE A 15 -26.65 11.84 8.90
CA PHE A 15 -27.31 11.39 7.67
C PHE A 15 -27.14 12.43 6.55
N TRP A 16 -27.36 13.71 6.85
CA TRP A 16 -27.19 14.79 5.90
C TRP A 16 -25.75 14.92 5.43
N PHE A 17 -24.78 14.81 6.34
CA PHE A 17 -23.35 14.79 6.02
C PHE A 17 -22.97 13.65 5.08
N ILE A 18 -23.39 12.41 5.39
CA ILE A 18 -23.13 11.24 4.54
C ILE A 18 -23.75 11.45 3.15
N LYS A 19 -25.02 11.87 3.09
CA LYS A 19 -25.71 12.13 1.82
C LYS A 19 -25.04 13.26 1.03
N HIS A 20 -24.55 14.30 1.71
CA HIS A 20 -23.80 15.38 1.08
C HIS A 20 -22.47 14.88 0.51
N GLN A 21 -21.77 14.00 1.21
CA GLN A 21 -20.50 13.44 0.71
C GLN A 21 -20.72 12.55 -0.52
N TYR A 22 -21.69 11.65 -0.46
CA TYR A 22 -22.01 10.70 -1.54
C TYR A 22 -22.73 11.32 -2.74
N SER A 23 -23.13 12.59 -2.67
CA SER A 23 -23.63 13.35 -3.82
C SER A 23 -22.55 14.19 -4.51
N TYR A 24 -21.27 14.12 -4.08
CA TYR A 24 -20.16 14.90 -4.63
C TYR A 24 -20.04 14.81 -6.16
N TRP A 25 -20.10 13.61 -6.73
CA TRP A 25 -19.98 13.40 -8.18
C TRP A 25 -21.24 13.83 -8.93
N ASN A 26 -22.42 13.51 -8.39
CA ASN A 26 -23.71 13.92 -8.97
C ASN A 26 -23.83 15.44 -9.04
N ARG A 27 -23.42 16.18 -8.00
CA ARG A 27 -23.41 17.65 -8.00
C ARG A 27 -22.48 18.26 -9.05
N ARG A 28 -21.48 17.51 -9.52
CA ARG A 28 -20.50 17.94 -10.52
C ARG A 28 -20.82 17.43 -11.92
N ASN A 29 -21.95 16.75 -12.09
CA ASN A 29 -22.32 16.08 -13.34
C ASN A 29 -21.20 15.14 -13.85
N PHE A 30 -20.49 14.47 -12.93
CA PHE A 30 -19.38 13.58 -13.26
C PHE A 30 -19.87 12.12 -13.27
N PRO A 31 -19.44 11.27 -14.23
CA PRO A 31 -19.83 9.86 -14.28
C PRO A 31 -19.43 9.13 -13.00
N CYS A 32 -20.39 8.51 -12.31
CA CYS A 32 -20.20 7.77 -11.07
C CYS A 32 -21.03 6.49 -11.10
N ASP A 33 -20.61 5.46 -10.39
CA ASP A 33 -21.41 4.26 -10.20
C ASP A 33 -22.72 4.60 -9.44
N PRO A 34 -23.91 4.40 -10.03
CA PRO A 34 -25.18 4.66 -9.37
C PRO A 34 -25.43 3.75 -8.17
N ASP A 35 -24.86 2.54 -8.13
CA ASP A 35 -25.04 1.59 -7.03
C ASP A 35 -23.91 1.68 -5.99
N THR A 36 -23.40 2.89 -5.75
CA THR A 36 -22.37 3.08 -4.73
C THR A 36 -22.94 2.73 -3.36
N ASN A 37 -22.42 1.69 -2.72
CA ASN A 37 -22.83 1.28 -1.38
C ASN A 37 -22.50 2.36 -0.34
N ILE A 38 -23.52 2.98 0.26
CA ILE A 38 -23.35 3.93 1.37
C ILE A 38 -23.29 3.14 2.69
N PRO A 39 -22.37 3.44 3.64
CA PRO A 39 -21.44 4.57 3.70
C PRO A 39 -19.97 4.20 3.37
N CYS A 40 -19.71 3.03 2.77
CA CYS A 40 -18.34 2.52 2.57
C CYS A 40 -17.84 2.56 1.10
N GLY A 41 -18.69 2.97 0.16
CA GLY A 41 -18.39 3.03 -1.26
C GLY A 41 -18.00 1.67 -1.82
N CYS A 42 -16.97 1.66 -2.67
CA CYS A 42 -16.43 0.42 -3.23
C CYS A 42 -15.65 -0.42 -2.20
N LEU A 43 -15.38 0.12 -1.00
CA LEU A 43 -14.64 -0.58 0.05
C LEU A 43 -15.55 -1.35 1.03
N THR A 44 -16.84 -1.50 0.72
CA THR A 44 -17.79 -2.22 1.59
C THR A 44 -17.33 -3.64 1.93
N SER A 45 -16.88 -4.42 0.94
CA SER A 45 -16.35 -5.78 1.15
C SER A 45 -15.03 -5.80 1.94
N VAL A 46 -14.27 -4.70 1.92
CA VAL A 46 -13.02 -4.56 2.68
C VAL A 46 -13.33 -4.33 4.15
N VAL A 47 -14.27 -3.45 4.45
CA VAL A 47 -14.74 -3.18 5.82
C VAL A 47 -15.37 -4.42 6.45
N ARG A 48 -16.05 -5.26 5.64
CA ARG A 48 -16.60 -6.54 6.08
C ARG A 48 -15.56 -7.67 6.19
N HIS A 49 -14.29 -7.40 5.89
CA HIS A 49 -13.21 -8.40 5.86
C HIS A 49 -13.45 -9.56 4.88
N GLU A 50 -14.28 -9.35 3.85
CA GLU A 50 -14.59 -10.36 2.83
C GLU A 50 -13.54 -10.38 1.71
N LYS A 51 -13.01 -9.20 1.35
CA LYS A 51 -12.06 -9.02 0.25
C LYS A 51 -10.94 -8.07 0.63
N SER A 52 -9.77 -8.23 0.00
CA SER A 52 -8.71 -7.22 0.08
C SER A 52 -9.08 -5.97 -0.70
N MET A 53 -8.45 -4.84 -0.37
CA MET A 53 -8.68 -3.56 -1.05
C MET A 53 -8.40 -3.64 -2.56
N GLY A 54 -7.33 -4.32 -2.96
CA GLY A 54 -7.00 -4.49 -4.38
C GLY A 54 -8.08 -5.22 -5.16
N VAL A 55 -8.68 -6.28 -4.58
CA VAL A 55 -9.78 -7.01 -5.21
C VAL A 55 -11.04 -6.16 -5.28
N ALA A 56 -11.38 -5.42 -4.22
CA ALA A 56 -12.54 -4.53 -4.22
C ALA A 56 -12.42 -3.41 -5.28
N LEU A 57 -11.22 -2.84 -5.45
CA LEU A 57 -10.93 -1.86 -6.50
C LEU A 57 -10.98 -2.50 -7.89
N TYR A 58 -10.48 -3.73 -8.03
CA TYR A 58 -10.58 -4.47 -9.28
C TYR A 58 -12.04 -4.74 -9.67
N ASP A 59 -12.89 -5.12 -8.73
CA ASP A 59 -14.33 -5.33 -8.98
C ASP A 59 -14.99 -4.03 -9.47
N ALA A 60 -14.67 -2.89 -8.85
CA ALA A 60 -15.14 -1.57 -9.31
C ALA A 60 -14.60 -1.22 -10.71
N TYR A 61 -13.34 -1.57 -10.99
CA TYR A 61 -12.72 -1.39 -12.30
C TYR A 61 -13.40 -2.20 -13.38
N VAL A 62 -13.74 -3.47 -13.12
CA VAL A 62 -14.42 -4.34 -14.10
C VAL A 62 -15.88 -3.92 -14.30
N LYS A 63 -16.58 -3.50 -13.24
CA LYS A 63 -17.97 -3.04 -13.31
C LYS A 63 -18.13 -1.79 -14.18
N ALA A 64 -17.16 -0.88 -14.13
CA ALA A 64 -17.19 0.34 -14.91
C ALA A 64 -17.13 0.06 -16.42
N LYS A 65 -17.78 0.89 -17.23
CA LYS A 65 -17.71 0.84 -18.70
C LYS A 65 -17.02 2.06 -19.31
N SER A 66 -17.06 3.20 -18.62
CA SER A 66 -16.42 4.44 -19.07
C SER A 66 -14.89 4.41 -18.92
N PRO A 67 -14.17 5.26 -19.68
CA PRO A 67 -12.71 5.41 -19.57
C PRO A 67 -12.26 5.99 -18.23
N PHE A 68 -13.16 6.66 -17.52
CA PHE A 68 -12.97 7.13 -16.14
C PHE A 68 -14.31 7.09 -15.40
N VAL A 69 -14.26 6.87 -14.09
CA VAL A 69 -15.45 6.84 -13.25
C VAL A 69 -15.14 7.37 -11.85
N GLY A 70 -16.07 8.15 -11.30
CA GLY A 70 -16.05 8.56 -9.91
C GLY A 70 -16.38 7.38 -9.01
N ILE A 71 -15.53 7.15 -8.01
CA ILE A 71 -15.72 6.16 -6.96
C ILE A 71 -15.62 6.82 -5.59
N TYR A 72 -15.95 6.06 -4.56
CA TYR A 72 -15.82 6.46 -3.17
C TYR A 72 -14.96 5.45 -2.42
N LEU A 73 -13.83 5.92 -1.89
CA LEU A 73 -12.97 5.19 -0.96
C LEU A 73 -13.40 5.59 0.45
N LEU A 74 -14.35 4.87 1.05
CA LEU A 74 -15.09 5.34 2.23
C LEU A 74 -15.69 6.75 1.96
N PHE A 75 -15.33 7.76 2.74
CA PHE A 75 -15.82 9.11 2.57
C PHE A 75 -15.03 9.93 1.54
N ARG A 76 -13.95 9.40 0.98
CA ARG A 76 -13.11 10.13 0.03
C ARG A 76 -13.57 9.89 -1.42
N PRO A 77 -14.05 10.92 -2.14
CA PRO A 77 -14.28 10.80 -3.58
C PRO A 77 -12.92 10.62 -4.29
N ALA A 78 -12.85 9.66 -5.20
CA ALA A 78 -11.68 9.41 -6.03
C ALA A 78 -12.10 9.15 -7.48
N VAL A 79 -11.23 9.48 -8.44
CA VAL A 79 -11.45 9.13 -9.85
C VAL A 79 -10.67 7.87 -10.16
N MET A 80 -11.37 6.86 -10.65
CA MET A 80 -10.77 5.65 -11.20
C MET A 80 -10.53 5.86 -12.69
N ILE A 81 -9.26 5.85 -13.09
CA ILE A 81 -8.82 5.97 -14.48
C ILE A 81 -8.69 4.58 -15.08
N ARG A 82 -9.27 4.38 -16.26
CA ARG A 82 -9.29 3.09 -16.98
C ARG A 82 -8.70 3.18 -18.38
N ASP A 83 -8.67 4.37 -18.94
CA ASP A 83 -8.02 4.65 -20.21
C ASP A 83 -6.51 4.87 -20.05
N ALA A 84 -5.72 4.19 -20.89
CA ALA A 84 -4.27 4.20 -20.81
C ALA A 84 -3.67 5.55 -21.21
N GLU A 85 -4.29 6.25 -22.18
CA GLU A 85 -3.80 7.55 -22.65
C GLU A 85 -4.06 8.63 -21.59
N LEU A 86 -5.22 8.59 -20.95
CA LEU A 86 -5.52 9.45 -19.80
C LEU A 86 -4.58 9.15 -18.61
N ALA A 87 -4.28 7.89 -18.34
CA ALA A 87 -3.30 7.52 -17.30
C ALA A 87 -1.91 8.06 -17.66
N ARG A 88 -1.49 7.95 -18.92
CA ARG A 88 -0.21 8.50 -19.41
C ARG A 88 -0.15 10.02 -19.26
N GLN A 89 -1.23 10.72 -19.59
CA GLN A 89 -1.33 12.17 -19.42
C GLN A 89 -1.13 12.54 -17.94
N ILE A 90 -1.88 11.91 -17.03
CA ILE A 90 -1.82 12.20 -15.59
C ILE A 90 -0.44 11.88 -15.00
N LEU A 91 0.12 10.72 -15.33
CA LEU A 91 1.35 10.21 -14.71
C LEU A 91 2.63 10.82 -15.29
N ILE A 92 2.60 11.30 -16.54
CA ILE A 92 3.78 11.80 -17.26
C ILE A 92 3.65 13.27 -17.60
N GLN A 93 2.64 13.65 -18.38
CA GLN A 93 2.53 15.01 -18.92
C GLN A 93 2.19 16.02 -17.82
N ASP A 94 1.18 15.70 -17.00
CA ASP A 94 0.66 16.57 -15.96
C ASP A 94 1.20 16.19 -14.57
N PHE A 95 2.35 15.51 -14.50
CA PHE A 95 2.93 15.02 -13.24
C PHE A 95 3.14 16.13 -12.19
N THR A 96 3.44 17.36 -12.63
CA THR A 96 3.58 18.52 -11.74
C THR A 96 2.30 18.82 -10.94
N SER A 97 1.13 18.48 -11.47
CA SER A 97 -0.16 18.63 -10.79
C SER A 97 -0.53 17.40 -9.96
N PHE A 98 -0.02 16.22 -10.32
CA PHE A 98 -0.41 14.91 -9.74
C PHE A 98 0.73 14.18 -9.01
N HIS A 99 1.70 14.90 -8.44
CA HIS A 99 2.87 14.29 -7.80
C HIS A 99 2.59 13.65 -6.44
N ASP A 100 1.50 14.02 -5.76
CA ASP A 100 1.15 13.53 -4.42
C ASP A 100 0.29 12.26 -4.48
N ARG A 101 0.60 11.29 -3.59
CA ARG A 101 -0.07 9.97 -3.56
C ARG A 101 -1.28 9.91 -2.63
N GLY A 102 -1.60 11.00 -1.94
CA GLY A 102 -2.77 11.07 -1.06
C GLY A 102 -2.69 10.19 0.19
N VAL A 103 -1.49 9.77 0.60
CA VAL A 103 -1.22 9.02 1.83
C VAL A 103 -0.93 9.99 2.98
N TYR A 104 -1.26 9.61 4.22
CA TYR A 104 -0.93 10.39 5.41
C TYR A 104 0.58 10.58 5.57
N VAL A 105 0.99 11.78 5.98
CA VAL A 105 2.36 12.12 6.34
C VAL A 105 2.35 13.23 7.38
N ASP A 106 3.13 13.09 8.45
CA ASP A 106 3.33 14.10 9.48
C ASP A 106 4.83 14.30 9.75
N GLU A 107 5.41 15.30 9.08
CA GLU A 107 6.83 15.62 9.17
C GLU A 107 7.30 16.10 10.55
N LYS A 108 6.36 16.53 11.41
CA LYS A 108 6.70 17.12 12.71
C LYS A 108 6.62 16.11 13.84
N ARG A 109 5.55 15.31 13.88
CA ARG A 109 5.24 14.41 15.00
C ARG A 109 5.55 12.95 14.71
N ASP A 110 5.57 12.55 13.44
CA ASP A 110 5.80 11.17 13.03
C ASP A 110 6.83 11.07 11.89
N ARG A 111 8.11 11.05 12.27
CA ARG A 111 9.21 10.94 11.29
C ARG A 111 9.19 9.60 10.55
N MET A 112 8.58 8.55 11.11
CA MET A 112 8.46 7.25 10.43
C MET A 112 7.44 7.29 9.29
N SER A 113 6.46 8.20 9.38
CA SER A 113 5.57 8.48 8.25
C SER A 113 6.27 9.16 7.07
N CYS A 114 7.51 9.67 7.23
CA CYS A 114 8.23 10.44 6.22
C CYS A 114 9.13 9.55 5.36
N ASN A 115 8.53 8.82 4.42
CA ASN A 115 9.25 7.97 3.48
C ASN A 115 9.03 8.43 2.03
N LEU A 116 9.78 7.87 1.09
CA LEU A 116 9.71 8.22 -0.33
C LEU A 116 8.32 8.01 -0.95
N PHE A 117 7.50 7.13 -0.36
CA PHE A 117 6.17 6.82 -0.87
C PHE A 117 5.07 7.73 -0.30
N SER A 118 5.31 8.39 0.84
CA SER A 118 4.32 9.24 1.53
C SER A 118 4.61 10.74 1.45
N LEU A 119 5.90 11.13 1.37
CA LEU A 119 6.29 12.54 1.27
C LEU A 119 5.64 13.22 0.06
N ARG A 120 5.42 14.52 0.21
CA ARG A 120 4.72 15.36 -0.76
C ARG A 120 5.63 16.45 -1.33
N GLY A 121 5.26 16.97 -2.49
CA GLY A 121 5.89 18.16 -3.10
C GLY A 121 7.42 18.16 -3.11
N GLN A 122 8.01 19.25 -2.59
CA GLN A 122 9.46 19.48 -2.68
C GLN A 122 10.29 18.55 -1.78
N SER A 123 9.78 18.15 -0.60
CA SER A 123 10.43 17.18 0.28
C SER A 123 10.60 15.84 -0.41
N TRP A 124 9.55 15.38 -1.10
CA TRP A 124 9.61 14.17 -1.93
C TRP A 124 10.61 14.29 -3.08
N ARG A 125 10.58 15.40 -3.84
CA ARG A 125 11.52 15.64 -4.96
C ARG A 125 12.97 15.57 -4.48
N THR A 126 13.26 16.23 -3.36
CA THR A 126 14.61 16.27 -2.76
C THR A 126 15.06 14.87 -2.34
N LEU A 127 14.22 14.10 -1.66
CA LEU A 127 14.57 12.73 -1.25
C LEU A 127 14.77 11.82 -2.48
N ARG A 128 13.89 11.92 -3.48
CA ARG A 128 14.00 11.13 -4.71
C ARG A 128 15.31 11.42 -5.45
N GLN A 129 15.69 12.68 -5.59
CA GLN A 129 16.95 13.08 -6.23
C GLN A 129 18.16 12.50 -5.50
N LYS A 130 18.13 12.44 -4.16
CA LYS A 130 19.21 11.84 -3.36
C LYS A 130 19.31 10.32 -3.52
N LEU A 131 18.18 9.62 -3.63
CA LEU A 131 18.15 8.15 -3.70
C LEU A 131 18.33 7.59 -5.12
N THR A 132 17.95 8.33 -6.15
CA THR A 132 17.99 7.86 -7.55
C THR A 132 19.38 7.36 -7.99
N PRO A 133 20.51 8.04 -7.66
CA PRO A 133 21.85 7.59 -8.07
C PRO A 133 22.24 6.21 -7.53
N THR A 134 21.72 5.82 -6.37
CA THR A 134 21.99 4.52 -5.72
C THR A 134 21.49 3.34 -6.56
N PHE A 135 20.48 3.56 -7.40
CA PHE A 135 19.88 2.54 -8.27
C PHE A 135 20.31 2.66 -9.74
N SER A 136 21.48 3.27 -10.01
CA SER A 136 22.07 3.28 -11.35
C SER A 136 22.50 1.87 -11.79
N SER A 137 22.55 1.61 -13.10
CA SER A 137 22.91 0.29 -13.64
C SER A 137 24.26 -0.23 -13.14
N SER A 138 25.25 0.65 -12.95
CA SER A 138 26.56 0.28 -12.40
C SER A 138 26.49 -0.15 -10.94
N LYS A 139 25.70 0.57 -10.12
CA LYS A 139 25.47 0.21 -8.71
C LYS A 139 24.67 -1.08 -8.60
N LEU A 140 23.61 -1.25 -9.39
CA LEU A 140 22.84 -2.50 -9.43
C LEU A 140 23.72 -3.69 -9.84
N LYS A 141 24.61 -3.52 -10.82
CA LYS A 141 25.57 -4.57 -11.21
C LYS A 141 26.52 -4.92 -10.07
N ALA A 142 26.97 -3.95 -9.28
CA ALA A 142 27.80 -4.22 -8.11
C ALA A 142 27.03 -4.98 -7.00
N MET A 143 25.75 -4.68 -6.80
CA MET A 143 24.88 -5.35 -5.81
C MET A 143 24.50 -6.78 -6.22
N PHE A 144 24.60 -7.11 -7.51
CA PHE A 144 24.24 -8.43 -8.03
C PHE A 144 25.06 -9.55 -7.39
N HIS A 145 26.38 -9.36 -7.24
CA HIS A 145 27.26 -10.34 -6.60
C HIS A 145 26.79 -10.70 -5.19
N THR A 146 26.47 -9.69 -4.38
CA THR A 146 25.91 -9.90 -3.04
C THR A 146 24.59 -10.67 -3.07
N SER A 147 23.75 -10.44 -4.08
CA SER A 147 22.46 -11.14 -4.21
C SER A 147 22.63 -12.59 -4.67
N ASP A 148 23.68 -12.87 -5.44
CA ASP A 148 24.09 -14.19 -5.92
C ASP A 148 24.63 -15.04 -4.77
N ASP A 149 25.53 -14.48 -3.96
CA ASP A 149 26.08 -15.13 -2.75
C ASP A 149 24.98 -15.56 -1.77
N ILE A 150 23.94 -14.74 -1.61
CA ILE A 150 22.77 -15.07 -0.78
C ILE A 150 21.90 -16.13 -1.46
N GLY A 151 21.90 -16.17 -2.79
CA GLY A 151 21.25 -17.21 -3.59
C GLY A 151 21.88 -18.57 -3.33
N ASP A 152 23.21 -18.64 -3.29
CA ASP A 152 23.95 -19.86 -2.93
C ASP A 152 23.59 -20.34 -1.52
N LYS A 153 23.52 -19.43 -0.54
CA LYS A 153 23.06 -19.74 0.83
C LYS A 153 21.63 -20.30 0.86
N MET A 154 20.74 -19.78 0.02
CA MET A 154 19.38 -20.29 -0.13
C MET A 154 19.39 -21.72 -0.73
N VAL A 155 20.19 -21.96 -1.77
CA VAL A 155 20.32 -23.28 -2.40
C VAL A 155 20.90 -24.30 -1.42
N GLU A 156 21.92 -23.93 -0.66
CA GLU A 156 22.50 -24.76 0.39
C GLU A 156 21.47 -25.14 1.46
N HIS A 157 20.66 -24.17 1.90
CA HIS A 157 19.56 -24.43 2.83
C HIS A 157 18.55 -25.42 2.25
N LEU A 158 18.16 -25.24 0.99
CA LEU A 158 17.23 -26.15 0.31
C LEU A 158 17.79 -27.57 0.19
N ASN A 159 19.07 -27.70 -0.19
CA ASN A 159 19.73 -29.01 -0.28
C ASN A 159 19.80 -29.72 1.08
N ARG A 160 19.94 -28.97 2.17
CA ARG A 160 19.99 -29.52 3.53
C ARG A 160 18.64 -29.99 4.07
N ILE A 161 17.54 -29.39 3.61
CA ILE A 161 16.18 -29.82 4.03
C ILE A 161 15.58 -30.88 3.10
N LEU A 162 16.18 -31.09 1.92
CA LEU A 162 15.80 -32.16 1.02
C LEU A 162 16.28 -33.52 1.58
N PRO A 163 15.40 -34.53 1.68
CA PRO A 163 15.82 -35.88 2.02
C PRO A 163 16.57 -36.54 0.85
N ASP A 164 17.47 -37.47 1.16
CA ASP A 164 18.21 -38.25 0.15
C ASP A 164 17.28 -39.02 -0.80
N GLU A 165 16.13 -39.46 -0.28
CA GLU A 165 15.06 -40.09 -1.05
C GLU A 165 13.70 -39.46 -0.71
N GLY A 166 12.88 -39.21 -1.74
CA GLY A 166 11.51 -38.71 -1.57
C GLY A 166 11.36 -37.22 -1.90
N ARG A 167 10.54 -36.52 -1.12
CA ARG A 167 10.14 -35.13 -1.36
C ARG A 167 9.90 -34.39 -0.06
N ALA A 168 10.30 -33.12 -0.02
CA ALA A 168 10.05 -32.20 1.09
C ALA A 168 9.00 -31.16 0.68
N GLU A 169 8.08 -30.86 1.58
CA GLU A 169 7.20 -29.70 1.45
C GLU A 169 7.90 -28.47 2.01
N VAL A 170 7.90 -27.38 1.25
CA VAL A 170 8.58 -26.14 1.62
C VAL A 170 7.64 -24.94 1.49
N ASP A 171 7.70 -24.04 2.47
CA ASP A 171 7.02 -22.75 2.37
C ASP A 171 7.86 -21.79 1.51
N ILE A 172 7.53 -21.73 0.23
CA ILE A 172 8.20 -20.85 -0.75
C ILE A 172 8.13 -19.38 -0.31
N LYS A 173 7.04 -18.95 0.33
CA LYS A 173 6.90 -17.56 0.78
C LYS A 173 7.94 -17.27 1.85
N GLU A 174 8.14 -18.16 2.81
CA GLU A 174 9.12 -17.94 3.87
C GLU A 174 10.56 -17.96 3.35
N ILE A 175 10.87 -18.84 2.40
CA ILE A 175 12.17 -18.89 1.73
C ILE A 175 12.45 -17.58 0.98
N LEU A 176 11.54 -17.13 0.13
CA LEU A 176 11.71 -15.91 -0.66
C LEU A 176 11.72 -14.64 0.20
N VAL A 177 10.95 -14.63 1.30
CA VAL A 177 10.99 -13.53 2.27
C VAL A 177 12.36 -13.50 2.97
N THR A 178 12.89 -14.64 3.37
CA THR A 178 14.21 -14.73 4.01
C THR A 178 15.31 -14.29 3.05
N TYR A 179 15.26 -14.75 1.80
CA TYR A 179 16.15 -14.31 0.73
C TYR A 179 16.12 -12.79 0.53
N ALA A 180 14.93 -12.19 0.43
CA ALA A 180 14.79 -10.75 0.26
C ALA A 180 15.27 -9.93 1.47
N ILE A 181 15.05 -10.44 2.69
CA ILE A 181 15.55 -9.80 3.93
C ILE A 181 17.07 -9.77 3.94
N ASP A 182 17.72 -10.88 3.59
CA ASP A 182 19.18 -10.96 3.57
C ASP A 182 19.78 -10.09 2.48
N ILE A 183 19.16 -10.01 1.29
CA ILE A 183 19.61 -9.08 0.24
C ILE A 183 19.56 -7.65 0.77
N ILE A 184 18.44 -7.25 1.38
CA ILE A 184 18.30 -5.90 1.95
C ILE A 184 19.35 -5.67 3.05
N GLY A 185 19.52 -6.63 3.96
CA GLY A 185 20.51 -6.57 5.03
C GLY A 185 21.93 -6.38 4.52
N SER A 186 22.31 -7.14 3.50
CA SER A 186 23.66 -7.11 2.96
C SER A 186 23.89 -5.91 2.03
N VAL A 187 23.00 -5.66 1.08
CA VAL A 187 23.16 -4.59 0.08
C VAL A 187 23.02 -3.20 0.69
N ILE A 188 22.02 -2.99 1.57
CA ILE A 188 21.72 -1.66 2.10
C ILE A 188 22.49 -1.39 3.40
N PHE A 189 22.61 -2.39 4.28
CA PHE A 189 23.24 -2.22 5.59
C PHE A 189 24.65 -2.79 5.69
N GLY A 190 25.15 -3.51 4.67
CA GLY A 190 26.46 -4.13 4.69
C GLY A 190 26.58 -5.28 5.70
N LEU A 191 25.46 -5.90 6.08
CA LEU A 191 25.42 -6.94 7.10
C LEU A 191 25.43 -8.34 6.45
N ASP A 192 26.32 -9.22 6.90
CA ASP A 192 26.19 -10.65 6.63
C ASP A 192 25.43 -11.31 7.78
N ILE A 193 24.16 -11.65 7.52
CA ILE A 193 23.21 -12.12 8.54
C ILE A 193 23.03 -13.64 8.48
N ASN A 194 23.05 -14.21 7.26
CA ASN A 194 22.71 -15.59 6.94
C ASN A 194 21.46 -16.10 7.68
N SER A 195 20.30 -15.51 7.38
CA SER A 195 19.03 -15.86 8.03
C SER A 195 18.55 -17.29 7.78
N PHE A 196 19.13 -17.99 6.79
CA PHE A 196 18.86 -19.41 6.53
C PHE A 196 19.56 -20.36 7.51
N GLU A 197 20.63 -19.91 8.15
CA GLU A 197 21.37 -20.65 9.18
C GLU A 197 20.93 -20.24 10.59
N ASP A 198 20.77 -18.94 10.84
CA ASP A 198 20.15 -18.41 12.07
C ASP A 198 18.82 -17.71 11.78
N PRO A 199 17.69 -18.43 11.74
CA PRO A 199 16.37 -17.83 11.54
C PRO A 199 15.97 -16.85 12.65
N LYS A 200 16.56 -16.93 13.86
CA LYS A 200 16.19 -16.10 15.00
C LYS A 200 17.08 -14.86 15.13
N ASN A 201 17.88 -14.56 14.11
CA ASN A 201 18.69 -13.35 14.11
C ASN A 201 17.84 -12.08 14.29
N LYS A 202 18.47 -11.07 14.90
CA LYS A 202 17.80 -9.83 15.31
C LYS A 202 17.21 -9.06 14.12
N PHE A 203 17.88 -9.06 12.97
CA PHE A 203 17.46 -8.30 11.80
C PHE A 203 16.17 -8.88 11.20
N ARG A 204 16.13 -10.19 10.95
CA ARG A 204 14.94 -10.92 10.47
C ARG A 204 13.77 -10.77 11.44
N CYS A 205 14.01 -10.88 12.74
CA CYS A 205 12.96 -10.68 13.75
C CYS A 205 12.36 -9.26 13.71
N LEU A 206 13.21 -8.22 13.58
CA LEU A 206 12.75 -6.83 13.47
C LEU A 206 11.93 -6.61 12.19
N VAL A 207 12.36 -7.16 11.06
CA VAL A 207 11.62 -7.04 9.80
C VAL A 207 10.27 -7.76 9.89
N HIS A 208 10.22 -8.96 10.46
CA HIS A 208 8.96 -9.68 10.69
C HIS A 208 8.02 -8.91 11.62
N GLN A 209 8.54 -8.29 12.67
CA GLN A 209 7.75 -7.43 13.56
C GLN A 209 7.20 -6.22 12.82
N ALA A 210 8.01 -5.56 11.99
CA ALA A 210 7.59 -4.41 11.18
C ALA A 210 6.55 -4.78 10.12
N ARG A 211 6.67 -5.98 9.53
CA ARG A 211 5.72 -6.51 8.52
C ARG A 211 4.46 -7.10 9.12
N ARG A 212 4.40 -7.33 10.44
CA ARG A 212 3.26 -7.99 11.08
C ARG A 212 2.00 -7.18 10.83
N ASN A 213 1.16 -7.68 9.94
CA ASN A 213 -0.11 -7.05 9.61
C ASN A 213 -1.14 -7.40 10.69
N ASN A 214 -1.15 -6.62 11.76
CA ASN A 214 -2.17 -6.73 12.79
C ASN A 214 -3.47 -6.11 12.29
N LEU A 215 -4.62 -6.59 12.79
CA LEU A 215 -5.93 -5.97 12.55
C LEU A 215 -5.92 -4.46 12.86
N ILE A 216 -5.13 -4.06 13.86
CA ILE A 216 -4.90 -2.65 14.21
C ILE A 216 -4.24 -1.88 13.05
N ASN A 217 -3.18 -2.43 12.44
CA ASN A 217 -2.49 -1.79 11.32
C ASN A 217 -3.37 -1.73 10.06
N ALA A 218 -4.13 -2.79 9.79
CA ALA A 218 -5.10 -2.82 8.70
C ALA A 218 -6.22 -1.77 8.89
N ASN A 219 -6.73 -1.65 10.11
CA ASN A 219 -7.74 -0.64 10.44
C ASN A 219 -7.15 0.78 10.37
N ILE A 220 -5.94 1.02 10.89
CA ILE A 220 -5.24 2.31 10.75
C ILE A 220 -5.06 2.68 9.25
N GLY A 221 -4.71 1.71 8.41
CA GLY A 221 -4.63 1.92 6.96
C GLY A 221 -5.97 2.35 6.34
N MET A 222 -7.10 1.80 6.83
CA MET A 222 -8.43 2.25 6.40
C MET A 222 -8.80 3.64 6.92
N LEU A 223 -8.34 4.03 8.13
CA LEU A 223 -8.61 5.36 8.69
C LEU A 223 -8.04 6.49 7.84
N ILE A 224 -7.00 6.23 7.02
CA ILE A 224 -6.44 7.22 6.06
C ILE A 224 -7.52 7.71 5.07
N PHE A 225 -8.52 6.89 4.77
CA PHE A 225 -9.63 7.25 3.88
C PHE A 225 -10.82 7.90 4.61
N LEU A 226 -10.82 7.92 5.94
CA LEU A 226 -11.88 8.57 6.75
C LEU A 226 -11.63 10.06 6.95
N CYS A 227 -10.38 10.48 7.12
CA CYS A 227 -10.04 11.89 7.33
C CYS A 227 -9.49 12.51 6.04
N PRO A 228 -10.00 13.67 5.59
CA PRO A 228 -9.35 14.43 4.53
C PRO A 228 -7.98 14.89 5.03
N SER A 229 -6.92 14.55 4.29
CA SER A 229 -5.56 15.00 4.54
C SER A 229 -5.29 16.38 3.98
#